data_AF-A0A972IG58-F1
#
_entry.id   AF-A0A972IG58-F1
#
_cell.length_a   1.000
_cell.length_b   1.000
_cell.length_c   1.000
_cell.angle_alpha   90.00
_cell.angle_beta   90.00
_cell.angle_gamma   90.00
#
_symmetry.space_group_name_H-M   'P 1'
#
loop_
_entity.id
_entity.type
_entity.pdbx_description
1 polymer ?
#
loop_
_entity_poly.entity_id
_entity_poly.type
_entity_poly.pdbx_seq_one_letter_code
_entity_poly.pdbx_strand_id
1 'polypeptide(L)' 'MREINGERFYVRLGASQARKRLRGIGFGVRKVETAGTGRALIIHTATGEHLRKLKAVFRDVLEAEDGEPGEV' A
#
# COMPACT_ATOMS: atom_id res chain seq x y z
N MET A 1 11.30 -2.55 17.88
CA MET A 1 10.62 -2.88 16.59
C MET A 1 11.31 -2.06 15.51
N ARG A 2 11.84 -2.66 14.43
CA ARG A 2 12.46 -1.88 13.35
C ARG A 2 11.36 -1.07 12.66
N GLU A 3 11.30 0.23 12.92
CA GLU A 3 10.54 1.17 12.10
C GLU A 3 11.07 1.07 10.68
N ILE A 4 10.24 0.51 9.79
CA ILE A 4 10.57 0.47 8.38
C ILE A 4 10.24 1.86 7.86
N ASN A 5 11.27 2.71 7.75
CA ASN A 5 11.16 4.03 7.13
C ASN A 5 10.69 3.86 5.68
N GLY A 6 9.43 4.23 5.42
CA GLY A 6 8.79 4.17 4.12
C GLY A 6 7.38 4.73 4.19
N GLU A 7 6.89 5.27 3.07
CA GLU A 7 5.49 5.64 2.93
C GLU A 7 4.62 4.39 3.00
N ARG A 8 3.38 4.58 3.46
CA ARG A 8 2.47 3.47 3.70
C ARG A 8 1.05 3.84 3.28
N PHE A 9 0.37 2.90 2.64
CA PHE A 9 -1.04 3.03 2.32
C PHE A 9 -1.79 1.73 2.62
N TYR A 10 -3.09 1.87 2.85
CA TYR A 10 -3.97 0.75 3.12
C TYR A 10 -4.72 0.33 1.85
N VAL A 11 -4.96 -0.97 1.74
CA VAL A 11 -5.77 -1.54 0.66
C VAL A 11 -6.82 -2.48 1.23
N ARG A 12 -8.01 -2.46 0.63
CA ARG A 12 -9.15 -3.36 0.90
C ARG A 12 -8.93 -4.75 0.30
N LEU A 13 -7.76 -5.31 0.56
CA LEU A 13 -7.35 -6.60 0.06
C LEU A 13 -6.55 -7.32 1.15
N GLY A 14 -6.72 -8.63 1.30
CA GLY A 14 -5.92 -9.39 2.26
C GLY A 14 -4.42 -9.39 1.90
N ALA A 15 -3.54 -9.43 2.90
CA ALA A 15 -2.09 -9.36 2.69
C ALA A 15 -1.54 -10.43 1.73
N SER A 16 -2.14 -11.63 1.71
CA SER A 16 -1.77 -12.70 0.77
C SER A 16 -2.16 -12.37 -0.68
N GLN A 17 -3.34 -11.78 -0.89
CA GLN A 17 -3.77 -11.34 -2.21
C GLN A 17 -2.96 -10.12 -2.68
N ALA A 18 -2.62 -9.20 -1.78
CA ALA A 18 -1.77 -8.05 -2.09
C ALA A 18 -0.37 -8.49 -2.53
N ARG A 19 0.23 -9.44 -1.81
CA ARG A 19 1.50 -10.08 -2.21
C ARG A 19 1.41 -10.77 -3.56
N LYS A 20 0.28 -11.42 -3.87
CA LYS A 20 0.06 -12.05 -5.18
C LYS A 20 0.02 -11.02 -6.32
N ARG A 21 -0.62 -9.87 -6.12
CA ARG A 21 -0.63 -8.77 -7.10
C ARG A 21 0.75 -8.13 -7.29
N LEU A 22 1.52 -8.06 -6.21
CA LEU A 22 2.90 -7.56 -6.23
C LEU A 22 3.92 -8.56 -6.78
N ARG A 23 3.52 -9.81 -7.03
CA ARG A 23 4.44 -10.85 -7.51
C ARG A 23 4.92 -10.47 -8.91
N GLY A 24 6.23 -10.28 -9.06
CA GLY A 24 6.86 -9.84 -10.31
C GLY A 24 6.93 -8.31 -10.46
N ILE A 25 6.49 -7.55 -9.45
CA ILE A 25 6.49 -6.09 -9.46
C ILE A 25 7.57 -5.56 -8.50
N GLY A 26 8.61 -4.95 -9.06
CA GLY A 26 9.76 -4.42 -8.32
C GLY A 26 9.69 -2.91 -8.04
N PHE A 27 8.53 -2.36 -7.68
CA PHE A 27 8.36 -0.90 -7.53
C PHE A 27 8.86 -0.32 -6.20
N GLY A 28 9.63 -1.07 -5.41
CA GLY A 28 10.13 -0.59 -4.12
C GLY A 28 9.18 -0.83 -2.94
N VAL A 29 8.35 -1.87 -3.01
CA VAL A 29 7.62 -2.35 -1.83
C VAL A 29 8.61 -3.01 -0.86
N ARG A 30 8.65 -2.51 0.37
CA ARG A 30 9.49 -3.04 1.45
C ARG A 30 8.80 -4.16 2.21
N LYS A 31 7.51 -3.97 2.50
CA LYS A 31 6.75 -4.90 3.33
C LYS A 31 5.26 -4.81 3.02
N VAL A 32 4.57 -5.94 3.21
CA VAL A 32 3.11 -6.03 3.19
C VAL A 32 2.70 -6.69 4.49
N GLU A 33 1.86 -6.01 5.26
CA GLU A 33 1.35 -6.49 6.54
C GLU A 33 -0.18 -6.60 6.51
N THR A 34 -0.73 -7.45 7.38
CA THR A 34 -2.18 -7.56 7.54
C THR A 34 -2.66 -6.42 8.44
N ALA A 35 -3.62 -5.64 7.96
CA ALA A 35 -4.18 -4.49 8.68
C ALA A 35 -5.61 -4.76 9.22
N GLY A 36 -5.93 -6.04 9.44
CA GLY A 36 -7.25 -6.52 9.85
C GLY A 36 -7.90 -7.43 8.81
N THR A 37 -9.18 -7.73 9.01
CA THR A 37 -9.93 -8.65 8.15
C THR A 37 -10.11 -8.05 6.76
N GLY A 38 -9.54 -8.71 5.74
CA GLY A 38 -9.65 -8.26 4.34
C GLY A 38 -8.88 -6.98 4.03
N ARG A 39 -7.96 -6.56 4.91
CA ARG A 39 -7.15 -5.34 4.74
C ARG A 39 -5.67 -5.62 4.81
N ALA A 40 -4.89 -4.88 4.03
CA ALA A 40 -3.44 -4.94 4.05
C ALA A 40 -2.83 -3.55 4.10
N LEU A 41 -1.73 -3.44 4.83
CA LEU A 41 -0.86 -2.28 4.87
C LEU A 41 0.33 -2.56 3.94
N ILE A 42 0.56 -1.67 2.98
CA ILE A 42 1.71 -1.75 2.08
C ILE A 42 2.68 -0.66 2.48
N ILE A 43 3.90 -1.05 2.85
CA ILE A 43 5.00 -0.15 3.16
C ILE A 43 5.94 -0.15 1.96
N HIS A 44 6.21 1.03 1.40
CA HIS A 44 7.04 1.20 0.22
C HIS A 44 7.97 2.40 0.33
N THR A 45 9.01 2.39 -0.50
CA THR A 45 9.88 3.55 -0.76
C THR A 45 9.77 3.99 -2.23
N ALA A 46 8.70 3.56 -2.92
CA ALA A 46 8.40 3.94 -4.28
C ALA A 46 8.16 5.44 -4.40
N THR A 47 8.79 6.11 -5.37
CA THR A 47 8.60 7.54 -5.66
C THR A 47 8.34 7.76 -7.15
N GLY A 48 7.81 8.92 -7.53
CA GLY A 48 7.61 9.33 -8.92
C GLY A 48 6.79 8.34 -9.74
N GLU A 49 7.36 7.83 -10.83
CA GLU A 49 6.68 6.89 -11.73
C GLU A 49 6.42 5.52 -11.08
N HIS A 50 7.34 5.03 -10.24
CA HIS A 50 7.16 3.76 -9.52
C HIS A 50 5.99 3.84 -8.54
N LEU A 51 5.81 4.98 -7.87
CA LEU A 51 4.66 5.21 -6.99
C LEU A 51 3.35 5.19 -7.78
N ARG A 52 3.30 5.86 -8.92
CA ARG A 52 2.10 5.86 -9.79
C ARG A 52 1.75 4.44 -10.26
N LYS A 53 2.75 3.67 -10.70
CA LYS A 53 2.53 2.28 -11.12
C LYS A 53 2.09 1.40 -9.95
N LEU A 54 2.70 1.58 -8.77
CA LEU A 54 2.31 0.86 -7.55
C LEU A 54 0.86 1.17 -7.15
N LYS A 55 0.49 2.46 -7.06
CA LYS A 55 -0.90 2.86 -6.78
C LYS A 55 -1.86 2.38 -7.86
N ALA A 56 -1.45 2.33 -9.13
CA ALA A 56 -2.29 1.82 -10.23
C ALA A 56 -2.64 0.33 -10.08
N VAL A 57 -1.72 -0.51 -9.58
CA VAL A 57 -1.97 -1.95 -9.32
C VAL A 57 -3.07 -2.17 -8.28
N PHE A 58 -3.23 -1.21 -7.37
CA PHE A 58 -4.21 -1.24 -6.29
C PHE A 58 -5.32 -0.21 -6.46
N ARG A 59 -5.44 0.47 -7.61
CA ARG A 59 -6.40 1.56 -7.79
C ARG A 59 -7.85 1.15 -7.50
N ASP A 60 -8.20 -0.11 -7.77
CA ASP A 60 -9.52 -0.69 -7.51
C ASP A 60 -9.80 -0.98 -6.03
N VAL A 61 -8.77 -1.07 -5.19
CA VAL A 61 -8.84 -1.46 -3.78
C VAL A 61 -8.09 -0.52 -2.84
N LEU A 62 -7.58 0.60 -3.35
CA LEU A 62 -6.88 1.60 -2.56
C LEU A 62 -7.88 2.20 -1.59
N GLU A 63 -7.59 2.17 -0.28
CA GLU A 63 -8.32 3.04 0.62
C GLU A 63 -7.85 4.46 0.30
N ALA A 64 -8.80 5.39 0.17
CA ALA A 64 -8.43 6.80 0.13
C ALA A 64 -7.56 7.02 1.36
N GLU A 65 -6.33 7.51 1.15
CA GLU A 65 -5.55 8.04 2.25
C GLU A 65 -6.50 9.02 2.93
N ASP A 66 -6.88 8.75 4.18
CA ASP A 66 -7.70 9.63 5.00
C ASP A 66 -6.97 10.97 5.03
N GLY A 67 -7.23 11.79 4.03
CA GLY A 67 -7.07 13.22 4.08
C GLY A 67 -8.01 13.64 5.19
N GLU A 68 -7.39 14.18 6.22
CA GLU A 68 -7.95 15.02 7.26
C GLU A 68 -9.44 15.35 7.02
N PRO A 69 -10.36 14.94 7.91
CA PRO A 69 -11.74 15.43 7.81
C PRO A 69 -11.65 16.95 7.80
N GLY A 70 -12.23 17.55 6.75
CA GLY A 70 -12.10 18.98 6.48
C GLY A 70 -12.25 19.81 7.75
N GLU A 71 -11.35 20.78 7.90
CA GLU A 71 -11.63 21.97 8.70
C GLU A 71 -12.98 22.52 8.25
N VAL A 72 -13.96 22.49 9.16
CA VAL A 72 -15.21 23.24 9.10
C VAL A 72 -15.13 24.42 10.06
#